data_AF-A0A914M357-F1
#
_entry.id   AF-A0A914M357-F1
#
_cell.length_a   1.000
_cell.length_b   1.000
_cell.length_c   1.000
_cell.angle_alpha   90.00
_cell.angle_beta   90.00
_cell.angle_gamma   90.00
#
_symmetry.space_group_name_H-M   'P 1'
#
loop_
_entity.id
_entity.type
_entity.pdbx_description
1 polymer ?
#
loop_
_entity_poly.entity_id
_entity_poly.type
_entity_poly.pdbx_seq_one_letter_code
_entity_poly.pdbx_strand_id
1 'polypeptide(L)'
;MRIRNVNTQLYNRVINWIEYQWIWGRRLNEDEKNLFQILPPRLGLELAAESHVRALIGSPVFSLCERALLSELAIRLQTLRLCPGDIVCRKGETSKVSLFSFNLKIKY
;
A
#
# COMPACT_ATOMS: atom_id res chain seq x y z
N MET A 1 -15.42 17.00 11.74
CA MET A 1 -16.60 16.09 11.60
C MET A 1 -17.87 16.55 12.33
N ARG A 2 -17.78 17.41 13.36
CA ARG A 2 -18.96 17.94 14.09
C ARG A 2 -19.96 18.72 13.22
N ILE A 3 -19.48 19.37 12.16
CA ILE A 3 -20.30 20.22 11.26
C ILE A 3 -21.30 19.40 10.41
N ARG A 4 -21.06 18.10 10.20
CA ARG A 4 -21.86 17.25 9.31
C ARG A 4 -22.65 16.14 10.02
N ASN A 5 -22.78 16.18 11.36
CA ASN A 5 -23.48 15.16 12.16
C ASN A 5 -23.17 13.70 11.72
N VAL A 6 -21.87 13.41 11.61
CA VAL A 6 -21.40 12.09 11.20
C VAL A 6 -21.66 11.07 12.31
N ASN A 7 -22.18 9.89 11.98
CA ASN A 7 -22.38 8.78 12.92
C ASN A 7 -21.06 8.44 13.66
N THR A 8 -21.16 8.23 14.97
CA THR A 8 -20.06 7.88 15.88
C THR A 8 -19.21 6.70 15.39
N GLN A 9 -19.82 5.70 14.74
CA GLN A 9 -19.08 4.57 14.16
C GLN A 9 -18.13 5.00 13.04
N LEU A 10 -18.60 5.87 12.13
CA LEU A 10 -17.80 6.38 11.02
C LEU A 10 -16.72 7.35 11.53
N TYR A 11 -17.06 8.16 12.54
CA TYR A 11 -16.10 9.02 13.22
C TYR A 11 -14.94 8.22 13.81
N ASN A 12 -15.24 7.17 14.58
CA ASN A 12 -14.21 6.31 15.19
C ASN A 12 -13.37 5.60 14.13
N ARG A 13 -13.98 5.12 13.03
CA ARG A 13 -13.22 4.49 11.93
C ARG A 13 -12.23 5.47 11.30
N VAL A 14 -12.63 6.71 11.07
CA VAL A 14 -11.74 7.72 10.48
C VAL A 14 -10.63 8.13 11.45
N ILE A 15 -10.92 8.29 12.75
CA ILE A 15 -9.86 8.54 13.74
C ILE A 15 -8.86 7.39 13.80
N ASN A 16 -9.35 6.15 13.93
CA ASN A 16 -8.48 4.97 13.95
C ASN A 16 -7.63 4.87 12.67
N TRP A 17 -8.19 5.22 11.52
CA TRP A 17 -7.44 5.27 10.26
C TRP A 17 -6.34 6.34 10.32
N ILE A 18 -6.63 7.56 10.79
CA ILE A 18 -5.63 8.63 10.93
C ILE A 18 -4.51 8.22 11.91
N GLU A 19 -4.86 7.67 13.06
CA GLU A 19 -3.88 7.21 14.06
C GLU A 19 -2.99 6.10 13.50
N TYR A 20 -3.59 5.15 12.79
CA TYR A 20 -2.84 4.12 12.07
C TYR A 20 -1.90 4.76 11.05
N GLN A 21 -2.39 5.63 10.17
CA GLN A 21 -1.53 6.33 9.20
C GLN A 21 -0.38 7.09 9.86
N TRP A 22 -0.62 7.70 11.02
CA TRP A 22 0.40 8.41 11.78
C TRP A 22 1.48 7.48 12.35
N ILE A 23 1.08 6.36 12.97
CA ILE A 23 2.02 5.36 13.51
C ILE A 23 2.85 4.73 12.39
N TRP A 24 2.22 4.36 11.27
CA TRP A 24 2.92 3.77 10.13
C TRP A 24 3.76 4.79 9.38
N GLY A 25 3.33 6.05 9.32
CA GLY A 25 4.13 7.16 8.83
C GLY A 25 5.39 7.36 9.68
N ARG A 26 5.35 7.09 10.99
CA ARG A 26 6.52 7.13 11.88
C ARG A 26 7.37 5.85 11.91
N ARG A 27 6.90 4.74 11.30
CA ARG A 27 7.68 3.50 11.22
C ARG A 27 8.85 3.57 10.25
N LEU A 28 8.80 4.44 9.24
CA LEU A 28 10.01 4.83 8.52
C LEU A 28 10.82 5.66 9.51
N ASN A 29 12.00 5.16 9.89
CA ASN A 29 12.91 5.91 10.75
C ASN A 29 13.14 7.29 10.11
N GLU A 30 13.33 8.34 10.93
CA GLU A 30 13.62 9.68 10.38
C GLU A 30 14.77 9.64 9.38
N ASP A 31 15.77 8.77 9.63
CA ASP A 31 16.89 8.48 8.74
C ASP A 31 16.46 7.94 7.37
N GLU A 32 15.49 7.04 7.29
CA GLU A 32 15.01 6.50 6.00
C GLU A 32 14.25 7.56 5.20
N LYS A 33 13.46 8.41 5.86
CA LYS A 33 12.80 9.53 5.19
C LYS A 33 13.78 10.58 4.69
N ASN A 34 14.77 10.90 5.52
CA ASN A 34 15.84 11.82 5.16
C ASN A 34 16.70 11.25 4.02
N LEU A 35 16.96 9.95 4.02
CA LEU A 35 17.65 9.25 2.94
C LEU A 35 16.91 9.43 1.60
N PHE A 36 15.59 9.26 1.57
CA PHE A 36 14.79 9.51 0.36
C PHE A 36 14.79 10.98 -0.09
N GLN A 37 14.97 11.94 0.83
CA GLN A 37 15.09 13.37 0.49
C GLN A 37 16.49 13.73 -0.04
N ILE A 38 17.53 13.01 0.40
CA ILE A 38 18.92 13.21 -0.02
C ILE A 38 19.21 12.46 -1.33
N LEU A 39 18.44 11.41 -1.63
CA LEU A 39 18.63 10.62 -2.83
C LEU A 39 18.32 11.42 -4.10
N PRO A 40 19.22 11.41 -5.11
CA PRO A 40 18.90 11.85 -6.45
C PRO A 40 17.61 11.17 -6.95
N PRO A 41 16.75 11.89 -7.68
CA PRO A 41 15.42 11.39 -8.07
C PRO A 41 15.48 10.07 -8.86
N ARG A 42 16.54 9.85 -9.64
CA ARG A 42 16.76 8.57 -10.36
C ARG A 42 16.93 7.38 -9.42
N LEU A 43 17.71 7.53 -8.36
CA LEU A 43 17.94 6.47 -7.38
C LEU A 43 16.71 6.22 -6.52
N GLY A 44 15.95 7.28 -6.19
CA GLY A 44 14.69 7.14 -5.45
C GLY A 44 13.65 6.33 -6.22
N LEU A 45 13.56 6.57 -7.53
CA LEU A 45 12.69 5.79 -8.44
C LEU A 45 13.14 4.33 -8.55
N GLU A 46 14.44 4.09 -8.68
CA GLU A 46 14.99 2.73 -8.79
C GLU A 46 14.75 1.93 -7.50
N LEU A 47 14.95 2.54 -6.33
CA LEU A 47 14.69 1.91 -5.04
C LEU A 47 13.20 1.59 -4.84
N ALA A 48 12.32 2.52 -5.23
CA ALA A 48 10.88 2.29 -5.19
C ALA A 48 10.48 1.12 -6.11
N ALA A 49 10.98 1.09 -7.35
CA ALA A 49 10.72 0.03 -8.31
C ALA A 49 11.22 -1.34 -7.81
N GLU A 50 12.44 -1.41 -7.28
CA GLU A 50 13.03 -2.66 -6.79
C GLU A 50 12.21 -3.25 -5.62
N SER A 51 11.61 -2.40 -4.77
CA SER A 51 10.73 -2.87 -3.69
C SER A 51 9.48 -3.59 -4.21
N HIS A 52 8.88 -3.08 -5.29
CA HIS A 52 7.73 -3.69 -5.96
C HIS A 52 8.12 -4.94 -6.72
N VAL A 53 9.27 -4.94 -7.41
CA VAL A 53 9.80 -6.13 -8.10
C VAL A 53 10.05 -7.26 -7.10
N ARG A 54 10.67 -6.96 -5.94
CA ARG A 54 10.91 -7.95 -4.89
C ARG A 54 9.60 -8.54 -4.36
N ALA A 55 8.56 -7.71 -4.19
CA ALA A 55 7.24 -8.19 -3.79
C ALA A 55 6.66 -9.15 -4.85
N LEU A 56 6.76 -8.81 -6.14
CA LEU A 56 6.29 -9.67 -7.23
C LEU A 56 7.02 -11.01 -7.30
N ILE A 57 8.35 -11.03 -7.18
CA ILE A 57 9.16 -12.27 -7.20
C ILE A 57 8.75 -13.23 -6.07
N GLY A 58 8.36 -12.70 -4.91
CA GLY A 58 7.89 -13.52 -3.79
C GLY A 58 6.53 -14.19 -4.01
N SER A 59 5.80 -13.82 -5.06
CA SER A 59 4.49 -14.40 -5.38
C SER A 59 4.64 -15.60 -6.33
N PRO A 60 3.98 -16.73 -6.04
CA PRO A 60 4.04 -17.91 -6.91
C PRO A 60 3.49 -17.64 -8.32
N VAL A 61 2.57 -16.68 -8.46
CA VAL A 61 1.95 -16.30 -9.75
C VAL A 61 2.96 -15.69 -10.72
N PHE A 62 3.99 -15.02 -10.21
CA PHE A 62 4.98 -14.30 -11.01
C PHE A 62 6.36 -14.99 -11.04
N SER A 63 6.45 -16.21 -10.50
CA SER A 63 7.71 -16.96 -10.35
C SER A 63 8.42 -17.30 -11.67
N LEU A 64 7.66 -17.40 -12.77
CA LEU A 64 8.17 -17.73 -14.12
C LEU A 64 8.31 -16.50 -15.02
N CYS A 65 8.03 -15.29 -14.51
CA CYS A 65 8.07 -14.08 -15.31
C CYS A 65 9.49 -13.52 -15.43
N GLU A 66 9.86 -13.05 -16.62
CA GLU A 66 11.13 -12.37 -16.84
C GLU A 66 11.22 -11.06 -16.06
N ARG A 67 12.43 -10.69 -15.63
CA ARG A 67 12.67 -9.48 -14.82
C ARG A 67 12.21 -8.20 -15.54
N ALA A 68 12.30 -8.15 -16.87
CA ALA A 68 11.84 -7.00 -17.66
C ALA A 68 10.32 -6.80 -17.59
N LEU A 69 9.54 -7.89 -17.56
CA LEU A 69 8.09 -7.81 -17.35
C LEU A 69 7.77 -7.36 -15.93
N LEU A 70 8.51 -7.88 -14.94
CA LEU A 70 8.31 -7.52 -13.53
C LEU A 70 8.65 -6.05 -13.27
N SER A 71 9.69 -5.51 -13.90
CA SER A 71 10.03 -4.08 -13.76
C SER A 71 8.98 -3.19 -14.41
N GLU A 72 8.42 -3.56 -15.56
CA GLU A 72 7.33 -2.79 -16.18
C GLU A 72 6.05 -2.83 -15.33
N LEU A 73 5.72 -3.99 -14.76
CA LEU A 73 4.60 -4.13 -13.83
C LEU A 73 4.81 -3.32 -12.55
N ALA A 74 6.02 -3.37 -11.98
CA ALA A 74 6.39 -2.66 -10.76
C ALA A 74 6.12 -1.16 -10.86
N ILE A 75 6.41 -0.54 -12.02
CA ILE A 75 6.16 0.89 -12.25
C ILE A 75 4.66 1.21 -12.25
N ARG A 76 3.80 0.27 -12.68
CA ARG A 76 2.34 0.45 -12.73
C ARG A 76 1.64 0.07 -11.42
N LEU A 77 2.34 -0.59 -10.50
CA LEU A 77 1.79 -1.02 -9.22
C LEU A 77 1.64 0.16 -8.27
N GLN A 78 0.44 0.30 -7.72
CA GLN A 78 0.16 1.25 -6.66
C GLN A 78 0.02 0.53 -5.33
N THR A 79 0.81 0.94 -4.34
CA THR A 79 0.71 0.39 -2.99
C THR A 79 -0.51 0.97 -2.28
N LEU A 80 -1.49 0.11 -2.00
CA LEU A 80 -2.65 0.48 -1.19
C LEU A 80 -2.42 0.10 0.28
N ARG A 81 -2.63 1.05 1.19
CA ARG A 81 -2.57 0.80 2.63
C ARG A 81 -3.97 0.63 3.20
N LEU A 82 -4.19 -0.48 3.89
CA LEU A 82 -5.46 -0.84 4.51
C LEU A 82 -5.28 -0.92 6.03
N CYS A 83 -6.28 -0.44 6.78
CA CYS A 83 -6.34 -0.59 8.22
C CYS A 83 -7.07 -1.88 8.61
N PRO A 84 -6.82 -2.43 9.81
CA PRO A 84 -7.60 -3.56 10.33
C PRO A 84 -9.10 -3.25 10.32
N GLY A 85 -9.89 -4.13 9.70
CA GLY A 85 -11.34 -3.96 9.56
C GLY A 85 -11.79 -3.12 8.37
N ASP A 86 -10.87 -2.63 7.53
CA ASP A 86 -11.25 -2.02 6.26
C ASP A 86 -11.83 -3.07 5.30
N ILE A 87 -12.94 -2.68 4.66
CA ILE A 87 -13.62 -3.49 3.65
C ILE A 87 -12.92 -3.21 2.31
N VAL A 88 -12.36 -4.27 1.72
CA VAL A 88 -11.65 -4.19 0.43
C VAL A 88 -12.63 -4.16 -0.74
N CYS A 89 -13.56 -5.12 -0.79
CA CYS A 89 -14.64 -5.19 -1.76
C CYS A 89 -15.90 -5.71 -1.04
N ARG A 90 -17.09 -5.23 -1.43
CA ARG A 90 -18.35 -5.84 -0.98
C ARG A 90 -18.84 -6.88 -1.97
N LYS A 91 -19.60 -7.86 -1.46
CA LYS A 91 -20.23 -8.88 -2.30
C LYS A 91 -21.13 -8.20 -3.35
N GLY A 92 -20.89 -8.51 -4.62
CA GLY A 92 -21.63 -7.95 -5.76
C GLY A 92 -21.02 -6.68 -6.35
N GLU A 93 -19.95 -6.13 -5.78
CA GLU A 93 -19.21 -5.03 -6.39
C GLU A 93 -18.21 -5.56 -7.43
N THR A 94 -18.29 -5.04 -8.66
CA THR A 94 -17.29 -5.31 -9.70
C THR A 94 -16.09 -4.38 -9.50
N SER A 95 -14.94 -4.92 -9.07
CA SER A 95 -13.71 -4.13 -9.00
C SER A 95 -13.09 -4.00 -10.40
N LYS A 96 -12.68 -2.79 -10.77
CA LYS A 96 -11.85 -2.56 -11.97
C LYS A 96 -10.36 -2.76 -11.70
N VAL A 97 -10.02 -3.14 -10.48
CA VAL A 97 -8.65 -3.24 -9.97
C VAL A 97 -8.45 -4.61 -9.36
N SER A 98 -7.32 -5.24 -9.72
CA SER A 98 -6.81 -6.45 -9.09
C SER A 98 -5.89 -6.07 -7.94
N LEU A 99 -6.14 -6.61 -6.76
CA LEU A 99 -5.34 -6.33 -5.57
C LEU A 99 -4.48 -7.55 -5.23
N PHE A 100 -3.22 -7.29 -4.92
CA PHE A 100 -2.28 -8.30 -4.42
C PHE A 100 -1.97 -7.99 -2.96
N SER A 101 -2.27 -8.94 -2.07
CA SER A 101 -1.98 -8.78 -0.64
C SER A 101 -0.57 -9.24 -0.34
N PHE A 102 0.31 -8.31 0.01
CA PHE A 102 1.62 -8.60 0.59
C PHE A 102 1.54 -8.39 2.10
N ASN A 103 1.77 -9.44 2.89
CA ASN A 103 1.73 -9.40 4.37
C ASN A 103 0.36 -9.05 5.01
N LEU A 104 -0.74 -9.16 4.27
CA LEU A 104 -2.10 -8.96 4.77
C LEU A 104 -2.87 -10.28 4.79
N LYS A 105 -3.57 -10.55 5.89
CA LYS A 105 -4.57 -11.63 5.96
C LYS A 105 -5.94 -11.04 5.67
N ILE A 106 -6.47 -11.29 4.48
CA ILE A 106 -7.82 -10.87 4.08
C ILE A 106 -8.79 -12.00 4.43
N LYS A 107 -9.90 -11.66 5.09
CA LYS A 107 -11.04 -12.57 5.32
C LYS A 107 -12.11 -12.28 4.27
N TYR A 108 -12.65 -13.34 3.68
CA TYR A 108 -13.75 -13.30 2.72
C TYR A 108 -15.11 -13.32 3.40
#